data_AF-A0A5Q3Q582-F1
#
_entry.id   AF-A0A5Q3Q582-F1
#
_cell.length_a   1.000
_cell.length_b   1.000
_cell.length_c   1.000
_cell.angle_alpha   90.00
_cell.angle_beta   90.00
_cell.angle_gamma   90.00
#
_symmetry.space_group_name_H-M   'P 1'
#
loop_
_entity.id
_entity.type
_entity.pdbx_description
1 polymer ?
#
loop_
_entity_poly.entity_id
_entity_poly.type
_entity_poly.pdbx_seq_one_letter_code
_entity_poly.pdbx_strand_id
1 'polypeptide(L)'
;MARRSNGPSEAQHPRSETVDNPRNFWKTTGCVGSMGAIATVVAAGITGVVALQVGKSTAPAPAPATETVTVTATVPAGRDNGQESSEPGADVLWADHFNMTSYVNFDVLPPENEGGQLSQASDGALNVSDDGAVWLEDTKPTRQQCENLIATHAVDKIDVDVGSRVCYKTRGERIAYFEVVGKSWESTRYRYETELVIWKS
;
A
#
# COMPACT_ATOMS: atom_id res chain seq x y z
N MET A 1 2.14 -22.64 76.09
CA MET A 1 2.77 -23.87 75.57
C MET A 1 2.09 -24.24 74.25
N ALA A 2 2.90 -24.47 73.19
CA ALA A 2 2.61 -25.03 71.85
C ALA A 2 1.49 -24.36 71.00
N ARG A 3 1.71 -23.62 69.89
CA ARG A 3 2.40 -23.85 68.58
C ARG A 3 1.87 -25.02 67.74
N ARG A 4 1.22 -24.70 66.61
CA ARG A 4 1.32 -25.23 65.21
C ARG A 4 0.16 -24.57 64.41
N SER A 5 0.34 -23.57 63.56
CA SER A 5 0.97 -23.53 62.21
C SER A 5 0.64 -24.74 61.33
N ASN A 6 -0.13 -24.51 60.27
CA ASN A 6 0.09 -25.10 58.94
C ASN A 6 -0.63 -24.23 57.90
N GLY A 7 0.18 -23.60 57.03
CA GLY A 7 -0.25 -22.98 55.79
C GLY A 7 -0.44 -24.03 54.67
N PRO A 8 -0.65 -23.57 53.43
CA PRO A 8 -1.27 -24.34 52.35
C PRO A 8 -0.24 -25.18 51.56
N SER A 9 -0.66 -26.34 51.06
CA SER A 9 0.07 -27.10 50.05
C SER A 9 -0.63 -27.01 48.70
N GLU A 10 0.08 -26.37 47.78
CA GLU A 10 0.01 -26.51 46.33
C GLU A 10 0.25 -27.96 45.85
N ALA A 11 0.02 -28.13 44.53
CA ALA A 11 0.38 -29.23 43.62
C ALA A 11 -0.70 -30.33 43.43
N GLN A 12 -1.03 -30.80 42.23
CA GLN A 12 -0.59 -30.55 40.85
C GLN A 12 -1.65 -31.23 39.94
N HIS A 13 -2.21 -30.53 38.95
CA HIS A 13 -2.97 -31.16 37.87
C HIS A 13 -2.00 -31.66 36.78
N PRO A 14 -2.18 -32.87 36.23
CA PRO A 14 -1.33 -33.37 35.14
C PRO A 14 -1.68 -32.67 33.80
N ARG A 15 -0.75 -31.81 33.39
CA ARG A 15 -0.10 -31.75 32.07
C ARG A 15 -0.96 -32.11 30.83
N SER A 16 -1.55 -31.08 30.22
CA SER A 16 -1.84 -31.07 28.79
C SER A 16 -0.55 -30.79 28.02
N GLU A 17 0.00 -31.78 27.32
CA GLU A 17 1.09 -31.59 26.37
C GLU A 17 0.73 -32.23 25.03
N THR A 18 0.18 -31.43 24.12
CA THR A 18 0.51 -31.50 22.69
C THR A 18 0.16 -30.16 22.06
N VAL A 19 1.08 -29.20 22.22
CA VAL A 19 1.14 -28.02 21.37
C VAL A 19 2.49 -28.07 20.68
N ASP A 20 2.49 -28.64 19.47
CA ASP A 20 3.56 -28.41 18.52
C ASP A 20 3.63 -26.92 18.22
N ASN A 21 4.80 -26.32 18.50
CA ASN A 21 5.15 -24.93 18.23
C ASN A 21 6.51 -24.93 17.49
N PRO A 22 6.86 -23.91 16.68
CA PRO A 22 7.11 -24.10 15.27
C PRO A 22 8.52 -23.58 14.97
N ARG A 23 9.46 -24.46 14.61
CA ARG A 23 10.77 -23.98 14.19
C ARG A 23 11.18 -24.72 12.93
N ASN A 24 11.67 -23.92 11.99
CA ASN A 24 12.43 -24.29 10.81
C ASN A 24 11.59 -24.42 9.52
N PHE A 25 11.40 -23.31 8.79
CA PHE A 25 11.20 -23.46 7.34
C PHE A 25 11.71 -22.34 6.42
N TRP A 26 12.31 -21.26 6.90
CA TRP A 26 12.78 -20.21 5.98
C TRP A 26 14.25 -19.90 6.18
N LYS A 27 15.08 -20.81 5.65
CA LYS A 27 16.45 -20.55 5.17
C LYS A 27 16.87 -21.69 4.25
N THR A 28 16.67 -21.55 2.94
CA THR A 28 17.70 -21.95 1.97
C THR A 28 17.55 -21.17 0.67
N THR A 29 18.46 -20.22 0.50
CA THR A 29 18.86 -19.60 -0.76
C THR A 29 19.35 -20.66 -1.75
N GLY A 30 18.92 -20.59 -3.01
CA GLY A 30 19.50 -21.40 -4.09
C GLY A 30 18.84 -21.14 -5.44
N CYS A 31 19.54 -20.38 -6.29
CA CYS A 31 19.21 -20.08 -7.67
C CYS A 31 19.00 -21.32 -8.56
N VAL A 32 18.37 -21.11 -9.72
CA VAL A 32 18.71 -21.65 -11.07
C VAL A 32 17.48 -22.15 -11.83
N GLY A 33 17.21 -21.48 -12.96
CA GLY A 33 16.54 -22.00 -14.16
C GLY A 33 15.02 -22.16 -14.05
N SER A 34 14.20 -21.99 -15.08
CA SER A 34 14.43 -21.85 -16.51
C SER A 34 13.15 -21.30 -17.14
N MET A 35 13.30 -20.68 -18.31
CA MET A 35 12.24 -20.23 -19.19
C MET A 35 11.15 -21.30 -19.43
N GLY A 36 9.90 -20.85 -19.48
CA GLY A 36 8.76 -21.65 -19.94
C GLY A 36 7.69 -20.76 -20.52
N ALA A 37 7.88 -20.30 -21.76
CA ALA A 37 6.82 -19.72 -22.56
C ALA A 37 5.76 -20.79 -22.83
N ILE A 38 4.51 -20.54 -22.49
CA ILE A 38 3.38 -21.36 -22.98
C ILE A 38 2.64 -20.53 -24.01
N ALA A 39 2.80 -20.96 -25.26
CA ALA A 39 2.15 -20.41 -26.43
C ALA A 39 0.65 -20.74 -26.46
N THR A 40 -0.08 -19.73 -26.93
CA THR A 40 -1.41 -19.62 -27.53
C THR A 40 -2.09 -20.91 -28.02
N VAL A 41 -3.38 -21.05 -27.72
CA VAL A 41 -4.33 -21.85 -28.51
C VAL A 41 -5.40 -20.93 -29.10
N VAL A 42 -5.51 -20.99 -30.43
CA VAL A 42 -6.46 -20.30 -31.29
C VAL A 42 -7.80 -21.06 -31.28
N ALA A 43 -8.92 -20.34 -31.26
CA ALA A 43 -10.19 -20.86 -31.75
C ALA A 43 -10.84 -19.82 -32.66
N ALA A 44 -11.02 -20.24 -33.91
CA ALA A 44 -11.49 -19.47 -35.05
C ALA A 44 -13.03 -19.37 -35.08
N GLY A 45 -13.51 -18.37 -35.82
CA GLY A 45 -14.68 -18.57 -36.66
C GLY A 45 -15.60 -17.38 -36.76
N ILE A 46 -15.45 -16.56 -37.81
CA ILE A 46 -16.58 -16.09 -38.62
C ILE A 46 -16.12 -16.01 -40.09
N THR A 47 -16.80 -16.82 -40.91
CA THR A 47 -16.85 -16.87 -42.36
C THR A 47 -17.19 -15.53 -43.02
N GLY A 48 -16.53 -15.19 -44.13
CA GLY A 48 -16.92 -14.01 -44.93
C GLY A 48 -16.18 -13.84 -46.26
N VAL A 49 -16.66 -14.57 -47.28
CA VAL A 49 -16.68 -14.26 -48.73
C VAL A 49 -15.38 -13.99 -49.50
N VAL A 50 -15.13 -14.86 -50.49
CA VAL A 50 -14.20 -14.70 -51.61
C VAL A 50 -14.84 -13.84 -52.71
N ALA A 51 -14.11 -12.86 -53.23
CA ALA A 51 -14.33 -12.28 -54.55
C ALA A 51 -13.00 -12.14 -55.31
N LEU A 52 -12.99 -12.61 -56.56
CA LEU A 52 -11.82 -12.66 -57.45
C LEU A 52 -11.45 -11.29 -58.04
N GLN A 53 -10.14 -11.09 -58.16
CA GLN A 53 -9.32 -10.34 -59.15
C GLN A 53 -10.02 -9.47 -60.21
N VAL A 54 -9.50 -8.25 -60.46
CA VAL A 54 -8.87 -7.80 -61.72
C VAL A 54 -8.00 -6.55 -61.42
N GLY A 55 -6.78 -6.52 -61.95
CA GLY A 55 -5.73 -5.56 -61.59
C GLY A 55 -5.87 -4.13 -62.13
N LYS A 56 -5.02 -3.25 -61.57
CA LYS A 56 -4.48 -2.05 -62.21
C LYS A 56 -3.28 -1.55 -61.41
N SER A 57 -2.13 -1.50 -62.08
CA SER A 57 -0.89 -0.89 -61.59
C SER A 57 -1.13 0.57 -61.22
N THR A 58 -0.82 0.92 -59.98
CA THR A 58 -0.69 2.31 -59.53
C THR A 58 0.59 2.39 -58.69
N ALA A 59 1.31 3.49 -58.88
CA ALA A 59 2.70 3.77 -58.54
C ALA A 59 3.17 3.42 -57.10
N PRO A 60 4.49 3.31 -56.86
CA PRO A 60 5.04 3.01 -55.53
C PRO A 60 4.71 4.14 -54.55
N ALA A 61 4.00 3.78 -53.47
CA ALA A 61 3.84 4.65 -52.31
C ALA A 61 5.20 4.81 -51.59
N PRO A 62 5.56 6.01 -51.13
CA PRO A 62 6.80 6.25 -50.39
C PRO A 62 6.77 5.51 -49.05
N ALA A 63 7.90 4.91 -48.69
CA ALA A 63 8.10 4.23 -47.42
C ALA A 63 7.84 5.20 -46.24
N PRO A 64 7.14 4.79 -45.18
CA PRO A 64 7.11 5.58 -43.95
C PRO A 64 8.50 5.59 -43.33
N ALA A 65 9.02 6.81 -43.14
CA ALA A 65 10.28 7.07 -42.47
C ALA A 65 10.24 6.56 -41.02
N THR A 66 11.33 5.94 -40.60
CA THR A 66 11.62 5.67 -39.19
C THR A 66 11.83 7.01 -38.48
N GLU A 67 10.78 7.54 -37.85
CA GLU A 67 10.92 8.69 -36.96
C GLU A 67 11.61 8.22 -35.67
N THR A 68 12.89 8.57 -35.57
CA THR A 68 13.65 8.42 -34.32
C THR A 68 13.33 9.64 -33.47
N VAL A 69 12.41 9.52 -32.52
CA VAL A 69 12.11 10.62 -31.59
C VAL A 69 13.32 10.80 -30.68
N THR A 70 14.14 11.79 -30.99
CA THR A 70 15.25 12.23 -30.13
C THR A 70 14.67 13.22 -29.12
N VAL A 71 14.34 12.76 -27.91
CA VAL A 71 13.96 13.66 -26.81
C VAL A 71 15.21 14.42 -26.37
N THR A 72 15.33 15.66 -26.84
CA THR A 72 16.35 16.59 -26.35
C THR A 72 15.91 17.10 -24.98
N ALA A 73 16.42 16.50 -23.91
CA ALA A 73 16.25 17.02 -22.56
C ALA A 73 17.07 18.32 -22.43
N THR A 74 16.39 19.46 -22.53
CA THR A 74 16.98 20.75 -22.15
C THR A 74 16.88 20.85 -20.64
N VAL A 75 18.02 20.74 -19.94
CA VAL A 75 18.12 20.97 -18.49
C VAL A 75 18.29 22.47 -18.24
N PRO A 76 17.35 23.16 -17.56
CA PRO A 76 17.70 24.38 -16.87
C PRO A 76 18.39 23.99 -15.57
N ALA A 77 19.68 24.35 -15.47
CA ALA A 77 20.34 24.42 -14.18
C ALA A 77 19.69 25.56 -13.38
N GLY A 78 18.86 25.21 -12.41
CA GLY A 78 18.25 26.14 -11.47
C GLY A 78 17.84 25.39 -10.23
N ARG A 79 18.62 25.52 -9.17
CA ARG A 79 18.21 25.14 -7.82
C ARG A 79 17.01 26.00 -7.46
N ASP A 80 15.88 25.39 -7.15
CA ASP A 80 14.87 26.07 -6.34
C ASP A 80 14.21 25.08 -5.38
N ASN A 81 14.09 25.55 -4.14
CA ASN A 81 13.51 24.83 -3.02
C ASN A 81 11.99 24.82 -3.18
N GLY A 82 11.36 23.68 -2.89
CA GLY A 82 9.95 23.60 -2.50
C GLY A 82 8.96 24.14 -3.54
N GLN A 83 8.60 23.32 -4.53
CA GLN A 83 7.31 23.48 -5.19
C GLN A 83 6.42 22.32 -4.77
N GLU A 84 5.76 22.52 -3.63
CA GLU A 84 4.56 21.77 -3.26
C GLU A 84 3.55 21.96 -4.40
N SER A 85 3.25 20.87 -5.09
CA SER A 85 2.22 20.83 -6.12
C SER A 85 0.85 20.93 -5.46
N SER A 86 0.49 22.12 -4.99
CA SER A 86 -0.86 22.42 -4.52
C SER A 86 -1.76 22.55 -5.75
N GLU A 87 -2.53 21.50 -6.02
CA GLU A 87 -3.62 21.54 -6.99
C GLU A 87 -4.71 22.52 -6.50
N PRO A 88 -5.26 23.40 -7.36
CA PRO A 88 -6.33 24.31 -6.96
C PRO A 88 -7.63 23.51 -6.77
N GLY A 89 -7.92 23.13 -5.52
CA GLY A 89 -9.14 22.40 -5.15
C GLY A 89 -8.97 21.37 -4.03
N ALA A 90 -7.74 21.04 -3.63
CA ALA A 90 -7.49 20.19 -2.47
C ALA A 90 -7.25 21.05 -1.22
N ASP A 91 -8.34 21.47 -0.56
CA ASP A 91 -8.23 22.16 0.73
C ASP A 91 -7.60 21.21 1.76
N VAL A 92 -6.32 21.41 2.08
CA VAL A 92 -5.62 20.69 3.14
C VAL A 92 -6.23 21.11 4.48
N LEU A 93 -6.78 20.15 5.20
CA LEU A 93 -7.38 20.34 6.52
C LEU A 93 -6.35 20.26 7.63
N TRP A 94 -5.34 19.39 7.46
CA TRP A 94 -4.28 19.18 8.44
C TRP A 94 -3.06 18.55 7.76
N ALA A 95 -1.86 19.00 8.13
CA ALA A 95 -0.61 18.42 7.68
C ALA A 95 0.47 18.62 8.75
N ASP A 96 0.94 17.53 9.35
CA ASP A 96 2.03 17.54 10.32
C ASP A 96 2.51 16.09 10.58
N HIS A 97 3.46 15.95 11.51
CA HIS A 97 3.82 14.68 12.10
C HIS A 97 2.72 14.17 13.02
N PHE A 98 2.44 12.86 12.95
CA PHE A 98 1.51 12.19 13.83
C PHE A 98 2.10 10.89 14.36
N ASN A 99 1.83 10.59 15.63
CA ASN A 99 2.24 9.33 16.24
C ASN A 99 1.03 8.40 16.25
N MET A 100 1.00 7.48 15.29
CA MET A 100 -0.07 6.51 15.14
C MET A 100 0.17 5.30 16.06
N THR A 101 -0.88 4.92 16.78
CA THR A 101 -0.90 3.77 17.69
C THR A 101 -2.07 2.82 17.34
N SER A 102 -2.97 2.51 18.29
CA SER A 102 -3.93 1.41 18.16
C SER A 102 -5.23 1.73 17.42
N TYR A 103 -5.79 2.94 17.57
CA TYR A 103 -7.07 3.32 16.96
C TYR A 103 -7.01 4.76 16.48
N VAL A 104 -6.79 5.00 15.20
CA VAL A 104 -6.58 6.36 14.69
C VAL A 104 -7.81 6.92 14.03
N ASN A 105 -8.20 8.12 14.46
CA ASN A 105 -9.32 8.88 13.95
C ASN A 105 -8.82 10.11 13.19
N PHE A 106 -9.06 10.15 11.88
CA PHE A 106 -8.72 11.28 11.00
C PHE A 106 -9.93 12.21 10.71
N ASP A 107 -11.12 11.88 11.26
CA ASP A 107 -12.31 12.74 11.16
C ASP A 107 -12.30 13.90 12.17
N VAL A 108 -11.45 13.81 13.19
CA VAL A 108 -11.17 14.88 14.17
C VAL A 108 -9.80 15.50 13.88
N LEU A 109 -9.68 16.82 14.07
CA LEU A 109 -8.45 17.59 13.84
C LEU A 109 -8.07 18.34 15.14
N PRO A 110 -6.82 18.22 15.64
CA PRO A 110 -5.78 17.32 15.14
C PRO A 110 -6.21 15.84 15.27
N PRO A 111 -5.61 14.94 14.47
CA PRO A 111 -5.88 13.51 14.57
C PRO A 111 -5.64 12.97 15.98
N GLU A 112 -6.39 11.94 16.34
CA GLU A 112 -6.34 11.34 17.67
C GLU A 112 -6.19 9.82 17.60
N ASN A 113 -5.67 9.23 18.68
CA ASN A 113 -5.45 7.79 18.82
C ASN A 113 -6.59 7.09 19.58
N GLU A 114 -7.81 7.63 19.48
CA GLU A 114 -9.01 7.12 20.15
C GLU A 114 -10.21 7.13 19.20
N GLY A 115 -11.09 6.14 19.34
CA GLY A 115 -12.37 6.08 18.59
C GLY A 115 -12.23 5.91 17.07
N GLY A 116 -11.02 5.67 16.58
CA GLY A 116 -10.68 5.60 15.17
C GLY A 116 -11.09 4.33 14.44
N GLN A 117 -11.23 4.46 13.12
CA GLN A 117 -11.59 3.38 12.21
C GLN A 117 -10.36 2.65 11.65
N LEU A 118 -9.20 3.30 11.70
CA LEU A 118 -7.92 2.67 11.43
C LEU A 118 -7.42 2.00 12.71
N SER A 119 -7.31 0.67 12.71
CA SER A 119 -6.85 -0.06 13.91
C SER A 119 -5.60 -0.88 13.66
N GLN A 120 -4.74 -1.01 14.67
CA GLN A 120 -3.52 -1.81 14.57
C GLN A 120 -3.76 -3.24 15.07
N ALA A 121 -3.47 -4.23 14.24
CA ALA A 121 -3.41 -5.64 14.62
C ALA A 121 -2.16 -5.94 15.47
N SER A 122 -2.15 -7.08 16.17
CA SER A 122 -1.04 -7.48 17.05
C SER A 122 0.28 -7.74 16.31
N ASP A 123 0.21 -8.02 15.00
CA ASP A 123 1.37 -8.15 14.11
C ASP A 123 1.90 -6.80 13.61
N GLY A 124 1.21 -5.69 13.93
CA GLY A 124 1.55 -4.34 13.52
C GLY A 124 0.88 -3.88 12.23
N ALA A 125 0.17 -4.75 11.52
CA ALA A 125 -0.57 -4.36 10.33
C ALA A 125 -1.74 -3.44 10.69
N LEU A 126 -2.14 -2.59 9.76
CA LEU A 126 -3.29 -1.69 9.91
C LEU A 126 -4.52 -2.34 9.29
N ASN A 127 -5.58 -2.46 10.06
CA ASN A 127 -6.91 -2.76 9.55
C ASN A 127 -7.59 -1.42 9.23
N VAL A 128 -7.90 -1.23 7.95
CA VAL A 128 -8.53 -0.03 7.41
C VAL A 128 -10.02 -0.35 7.24
N SER A 129 -10.83 -0.04 8.25
CA SER A 129 -12.22 -0.53 8.34
C SER A 129 -13.17 0.02 7.26
N ASP A 130 -12.73 0.98 6.45
CA ASP A 130 -13.57 1.69 5.50
C ASP A 130 -12.99 1.56 4.09
N ASP A 131 -11.83 2.15 3.78
CA ASP A 131 -11.11 1.91 2.53
C ASP A 131 -9.65 2.42 2.61
N GLY A 132 -8.65 1.59 2.29
CA GLY A 132 -7.24 2.01 2.26
C GLY A 132 -6.43 1.34 1.16
N ALA A 133 -5.38 2.00 0.67
CA ALA A 133 -4.52 1.49 -0.39
C ALA A 133 -3.07 1.92 -0.19
N VAL A 134 -2.13 1.09 -0.64
CA VAL A 134 -0.69 1.35 -0.55
C VAL A 134 -0.23 2.20 -1.74
N TRP A 135 0.40 3.33 -1.46
CA TRP A 135 1.00 4.21 -2.46
C TRP A 135 2.44 3.77 -2.74
N LEU A 136 2.74 3.42 -3.99
CA LEU A 136 4.02 2.83 -4.38
C LEU A 136 5.01 3.83 -4.97
N GLU A 137 4.54 5.00 -5.42
CA GLU A 137 5.37 5.99 -6.10
C GLU A 137 6.20 6.82 -5.12
N ASP A 138 7.44 7.17 -5.50
CA ASP A 138 8.39 7.94 -4.69
C ASP A 138 7.94 9.37 -4.36
N THR A 139 6.99 9.90 -5.11
CA THR A 139 6.43 11.23 -4.91
C THR A 139 5.15 11.19 -4.09
N LYS A 140 4.95 12.18 -3.20
CA LYS A 140 3.72 12.35 -2.44
C LYS A 140 2.51 12.50 -3.38
N PRO A 141 1.41 11.73 -3.18
CA PRO A 141 0.23 11.82 -4.02
C PRO A 141 -0.54 13.12 -3.78
N THR A 142 -1.28 13.54 -4.80
CA THR A 142 -2.39 14.48 -4.68
C THR A 142 -3.60 13.78 -4.06
N ARG A 143 -4.57 14.58 -3.55
CA ARG A 143 -5.85 14.08 -3.07
C ARG A 143 -6.53 13.16 -4.10
N GLN A 144 -6.63 13.61 -5.35
CA GLN A 144 -7.32 12.88 -6.41
C GLN A 144 -6.61 11.56 -6.77
N GLN A 145 -5.28 11.54 -6.75
CA GLN A 145 -4.52 10.31 -6.96
C GLN A 145 -4.79 9.28 -5.85
N CYS A 146 -4.84 9.72 -4.58
CA CYS A 146 -5.21 8.83 -3.49
C CYS A 146 -6.65 8.31 -3.63
N GLU A 147 -7.62 9.16 -3.97
CA GLU A 147 -9.01 8.73 -4.20
C GLU A 147 -9.12 7.68 -5.29
N ASN A 148 -8.47 7.92 -6.44
CA ASN A 148 -8.48 6.99 -7.56
C ASN A 148 -7.82 5.66 -7.19
N LEU A 149 -6.72 5.71 -6.44
CA LEU A 149 -6.02 4.51 -5.98
C LEU A 149 -6.92 3.70 -5.03
N ILE A 150 -7.56 4.36 -4.06
CA ILE A 150 -8.47 3.71 -3.13
C ILE A 150 -9.63 3.05 -3.90
N ALA A 151 -10.25 3.77 -4.84
CA ALA A 151 -11.38 3.24 -5.61
C ALA A 151 -11.06 2.00 -6.46
N THR A 152 -9.79 1.75 -6.77
CA THR A 152 -9.36 0.67 -7.68
C THR A 152 -8.55 -0.43 -6.99
N HIS A 153 -7.90 -0.10 -5.87
CA HIS A 153 -6.94 -0.96 -5.19
C HIS A 153 -7.12 -0.96 -3.66
N ALA A 154 -8.33 -0.68 -3.17
CA ALA A 154 -8.64 -0.79 -1.75
C ALA A 154 -8.38 -2.20 -1.22
N VAL A 155 -7.82 -2.25 -0.02
CA VAL A 155 -7.59 -3.46 0.78
C VAL A 155 -8.09 -3.21 2.19
N ASP A 156 -8.48 -4.27 2.91
CA ASP A 156 -8.98 -4.16 4.28
C ASP A 156 -7.85 -4.21 5.34
N LYS A 157 -6.66 -4.67 4.92
CA LYS A 157 -5.49 -4.84 5.77
C LYS A 157 -4.22 -4.42 5.03
N ILE A 158 -3.40 -3.61 5.67
CA ILE A 158 -2.15 -3.08 5.12
C ILE A 158 -1.01 -3.43 6.07
N ASP A 159 -0.04 -4.20 5.58
CA ASP A 159 1.23 -4.38 6.27
C ASP A 159 2.05 -3.10 6.14
N VAL A 160 2.38 -2.49 7.28
CA VAL A 160 3.14 -1.24 7.34
C VAL A 160 4.50 -1.45 8.01
N ASP A 161 5.49 -0.83 7.38
CA ASP A 161 6.83 -0.69 7.92
C ASP A 161 7.36 0.71 7.61
N VAL A 162 8.58 1.02 8.07
CA VAL A 162 9.23 2.29 7.72
C VAL A 162 9.35 2.41 6.19
N GLY A 163 8.95 3.56 5.65
CA GLY A 163 8.85 3.84 4.22
C GLY A 163 7.51 3.42 3.59
N SER A 164 6.61 2.75 4.32
CA SER A 164 5.27 2.49 3.83
C SER A 164 4.47 3.78 3.68
N ARG A 165 3.74 3.88 2.57
CA ARG A 165 2.94 5.04 2.22
C ARG A 165 1.53 4.59 1.92
N VAL A 166 0.56 5.25 2.52
CA VAL A 166 -0.81 4.78 2.54
C VAL A 166 -1.76 5.92 2.23
N CYS A 167 -2.65 5.68 1.27
CA CYS A 167 -3.84 6.47 1.04
C CYS A 167 -4.99 5.82 1.81
N TYR A 168 -5.77 6.61 2.52
CA TYR A 168 -6.89 6.14 3.33
C TYR A 168 -8.09 7.08 3.19
N LYS A 169 -9.29 6.52 3.11
CA LYS A 169 -10.53 7.27 3.10
C LYS A 169 -11.26 7.08 4.42
N THR A 170 -11.61 8.18 5.07
CA THR A 170 -12.32 8.18 6.35
C THR A 170 -13.83 8.02 6.15
N ARG A 171 -14.57 7.73 7.23
CA ARG A 171 -16.05 7.73 7.20
C ARG A 171 -16.65 9.10 6.94
N GLY A 172 -15.95 10.16 7.35
CA GLY A 172 -16.30 11.53 7.00
C GLY A 172 -15.97 11.91 5.55
N GLU A 173 -15.69 10.93 4.69
CA GLU A 173 -15.33 11.08 3.27
C GLU A 173 -14.05 11.90 3.05
N ARG A 174 -13.21 12.07 4.09
CA ARG A 174 -11.92 12.74 3.95
C ARG A 174 -10.88 11.78 3.39
N ILE A 175 -9.89 12.35 2.74
CA ILE A 175 -8.75 11.60 2.22
C ILE A 175 -7.55 11.93 3.09
N ALA A 176 -6.91 10.89 3.60
CA ALA A 176 -5.67 10.97 4.34
C ALA A 176 -4.57 10.28 3.53
N TYR A 177 -3.39 10.89 3.52
CA TYR A 177 -2.15 10.23 3.10
C TYR A 177 -1.18 10.28 4.27
N PHE A 178 -0.54 9.15 4.56
CA PHE A 178 0.57 9.14 5.50
C PHE A 178 1.73 8.29 5.00
N GLU A 179 2.94 8.75 5.35
CA GLU A 179 4.19 8.02 5.20
C GLU A 179 4.70 7.64 6.59
N VAL A 180 5.10 6.38 6.77
CA VAL A 180 5.71 5.91 8.01
C VAL A 180 7.20 6.22 8.00
N VAL A 181 7.61 7.22 8.77
CA VAL A 181 9.01 7.66 8.85
C VAL A 181 9.77 7.00 10.01
N GLY A 182 9.06 6.45 10.99
CA GLY A 182 9.65 5.75 12.13
C GLY A 182 8.74 4.67 12.69
N LYS A 183 9.34 3.67 13.31
CA LYS A 183 8.65 2.53 13.93
C LYS A 183 9.36 2.15 15.22
N SER A 184 8.62 2.14 16.32
CA SER A 184 9.10 1.69 17.63
C SER A 184 8.10 0.75 18.29
N TRP A 185 8.59 -0.10 19.19
CA TRP A 185 7.74 -0.99 19.98
C TRP A 185 7.48 -0.38 21.35
N GLU A 186 6.22 -0.07 21.65
CA GLU A 186 5.79 0.46 22.94
C GLU A 186 4.96 -0.57 23.70
N SER A 187 5.59 -1.21 24.70
CA SER A 187 5.01 -2.18 25.63
C SER A 187 4.38 -3.42 24.98
N THR A 188 3.26 -3.25 24.26
CA THR A 188 2.45 -4.32 23.67
C THR A 188 2.04 -4.05 22.21
N ARG A 189 2.52 -2.96 21.60
CA ARG A 189 2.10 -2.52 20.25
C ARG A 189 3.18 -1.70 19.57
N TYR A 190 3.06 -1.51 18.27
CA TYR A 190 3.92 -0.58 17.54
C TYR A 190 3.40 0.85 17.67
N ARG A 191 4.34 1.79 17.79
CA ARG A 191 4.13 3.21 17.54
C ARG A 191 4.77 3.54 16.20
N TYR A 192 3.95 4.09 15.32
CA TYR A 192 4.37 4.57 14.00
C TYR A 192 4.48 6.08 14.04
N GLU A 193 5.67 6.59 13.77
CA GLU A 193 5.89 8.00 13.49
C GLU A 193 5.55 8.22 12.02
N THR A 194 4.61 9.11 11.74
CA THR A 194 4.15 9.36 10.38
C THR A 194 4.23 10.82 10.00
N GLU A 195 4.52 11.10 8.74
CA GLU A 195 4.18 12.37 8.10
C GLU A 195 2.81 12.22 7.46
N LEU A 196 1.84 13.02 7.89
CA LEU A 196 0.43 12.85 7.52
C LEU A 196 -0.12 14.15 6.90
N VAL A 197 -0.97 13.99 5.90
CA VAL A 197 -1.80 15.06 5.32
C VAL A 197 -3.23 14.57 5.22
N ILE A 198 -4.18 15.44 5.54
CA ILE A 198 -5.61 15.20 5.45
C ILE A 198 -6.21 16.29 4.58
N TRP A 199 -6.93 15.89 3.53
CA TRP A 199 -7.65 16.78 2.64
C TRP A 199 -9.15 16.73 2.94
N LYS A 200 -9.82 17.82 2.59
CA LYS A 200 -11.27 17.88 2.51
C LYS A 200 -11.76 16.98 1.36
N SER A 201 -12.94 16.38 1.54
CA SER A 201 -13.70 15.65 0.51
C SER A 201 -14.04 16.54 -0.68
#